data_AF-A0A382XMZ0-F1
#
_entry.id   AF-A0A382XMZ0-F1
#
_cell.length_a   1.000
_cell.length_b   1.000
_cell.length_c   1.000
_cell.angle_alpha   90.00
_cell.angle_beta   90.00
_cell.angle_gamma   90.00
#
_symmetry.space_group_name_H-M   'P 1'
#
loop_
_entity.id
_entity.type
_entity.pdbx_description
1 polymer ?
#
loop_
_entity_poly.entity_id
_entity_poly.type
_entity_poly.pdbx_seq_one_letter_code
_entity_poly.pdbx_strand_id
1 'polypeptide(L)'
;TEVAAQGLQLKVACIEGDDLTERAGDFENEAEPDTGLAFPSKDSISSINAYLGAFPIAAALDAGADIVITGRCVDSAVTLGACVHSFGWKNSDLDRLAAGSLAGHILECGPQSTGGNFTDWRNSVNFAEIGYPVAELDPEGIAVITKPRGTGGLVSTATVGEQMLYEIGNPQSYILPDVICDFSQVSLIQSGVERVKVIGARGRSPTGSLKVLATYADGFRAGQLFTFNGKDAREKAAVFADAVLKRSRTVLKWMKAPKYTETSVEIFGG
;
A
#
# COMPACT_ATOMS: atom_id res chain seq x y z
N THR A 1 6.41 1.21 29.15
CA THR A 1 5.92 1.30 27.75
C THR A 1 4.40 1.32 27.78
N GLU A 2 3.74 1.80 26.73
CA GLU A 2 2.27 1.78 26.61
C GLU A 2 1.71 0.36 26.80
N VAL A 3 2.41 -0.66 26.27
CA VAL A 3 2.09 -2.09 26.45
C VAL A 3 1.92 -2.48 27.93
N ALA A 4 2.87 -2.08 28.78
CA ALA A 4 2.81 -2.37 30.21
C ALA A 4 1.70 -1.57 30.92
N ALA A 5 1.44 -0.33 30.47
CA ALA A 5 0.35 0.49 31.01
C ALA A 5 -1.03 -0.12 30.73
N GLN A 6 -1.18 -0.85 29.62
CA GLN A 6 -2.40 -1.60 29.28
C GLN A 6 -2.46 -3.01 29.89
N GLY A 7 -1.46 -3.43 30.69
CA GLY A 7 -1.42 -4.75 31.32
C GLY A 7 -1.17 -5.91 30.34
N LEU A 8 -0.59 -5.63 29.17
CA LEU A 8 -0.29 -6.62 28.14
C LEU A 8 1.17 -7.08 28.23
N GLN A 9 1.45 -8.28 27.69
CA GLN A 9 2.79 -8.84 27.57
C GLN A 9 3.14 -9.04 26.09
N LEU A 10 3.36 -7.93 25.38
CA LEU A 10 3.71 -7.94 23.96
C LEU A 10 5.17 -7.53 23.76
N LYS A 11 5.88 -8.24 22.89
CA LYS A 11 7.22 -7.89 22.43
C LYS A 11 7.11 -6.97 21.22
N VAL A 12 7.74 -5.80 21.32
CA VAL A 12 7.78 -4.80 20.26
C VAL A 12 9.20 -4.74 19.72
N ALA A 13 9.37 -4.93 18.41
CA ALA A 13 10.63 -4.73 17.70
C ALA A 13 10.57 -3.46 16.85
N CYS A 14 11.67 -2.71 16.83
CA CYS A 14 11.86 -1.54 15.97
C CYS A 14 12.92 -1.85 14.92
N ILE A 15 12.63 -1.54 13.65
CA ILE A 15 13.58 -1.66 12.54
C ILE A 15 14.05 -0.25 12.18
N GLU A 16 15.36 -0.04 12.27
CA GLU A 16 16.04 1.22 12.01
C GLU A 16 17.04 1.04 10.84
N GLY A 17 17.64 2.14 10.39
CA GLY A 17 18.65 2.15 9.31
C GLY A 17 18.13 2.67 7.97
N ASP A 18 16.86 3.08 7.90
CA ASP A 18 16.30 3.80 6.76
C ASP A 18 16.69 5.28 6.77
N ASP A 19 16.85 5.91 7.94
CA ASP A 19 17.20 7.33 8.07
C ASP A 19 18.65 7.60 7.62
N LEU A 20 18.77 8.41 6.56
CA LEU A 20 20.03 8.81 5.95
C LEU A 20 20.29 10.32 6.11
N THR A 21 19.61 11.00 7.03
CA THR A 21 19.73 12.46 7.20
C THR A 21 21.18 12.88 7.50
N GLU A 22 21.93 12.09 8.28
CA GLU A 22 23.36 12.35 8.55
C GLU A 22 24.25 12.21 7.29
N ARG A 23 23.76 11.46 6.30
CA ARG A 23 24.42 11.20 5.02
C ARG A 23 23.91 12.09 3.88
N ALA A 24 23.22 13.20 4.19
CA ALA A 24 22.74 14.15 3.18
C ALA A 24 23.82 14.59 2.19
N GLY A 25 25.07 14.72 2.66
CA GLY A 25 26.23 15.08 1.83
C GLY A 25 26.54 14.10 0.69
N ASP A 26 26.14 12.84 0.82
CA ASP A 26 26.35 11.81 -0.21
C ASP A 26 25.49 12.07 -1.46
N PHE A 27 24.44 12.90 -1.35
CA PHE A 27 23.44 13.11 -2.39
C PHE A 27 23.46 14.52 -3.01
N GLU A 28 24.34 15.43 -2.55
CA GLU A 28 24.35 16.85 -2.95
C GLU A 28 24.51 17.07 -4.46
N ASN A 29 25.11 16.12 -5.18
CA ASN A 29 25.33 16.19 -6.64
C ASN A 29 24.31 15.37 -7.44
N GLU A 30 23.35 14.74 -6.77
CA GLU A 30 22.29 13.99 -7.44
C GLU A 30 21.19 14.92 -7.95
N ALA A 31 20.47 14.46 -8.96
CA ALA A 31 19.26 15.10 -9.45
C ALA A 31 18.11 14.09 -9.40
N GLU A 32 16.90 14.59 -9.12
CA GLU A 32 15.70 13.78 -9.14
C GLU A 32 15.51 13.22 -10.57
N PRO A 33 15.45 11.88 -10.76
CA PRO A 33 15.50 11.26 -12.08
C PRO A 33 14.40 11.70 -13.05
N ASP A 34 13.18 11.99 -12.56
CA ASP A 34 12.02 12.25 -13.43
C ASP A 34 11.92 13.72 -13.85
N THR A 35 12.30 14.65 -12.97
CA THR A 35 12.16 16.11 -13.15
C THR A 35 13.48 16.81 -13.39
N GLY A 36 14.61 16.19 -13.07
CA GLY A 36 15.94 16.79 -13.11
C GLY A 36 16.17 17.86 -12.04
N LEU A 37 15.29 17.94 -11.03
CA LEU A 37 15.47 18.88 -9.92
C LEU A 37 16.75 18.55 -9.15
N ALA A 38 17.59 19.56 -8.91
CA ALA A 38 18.78 19.40 -8.10
C ALA A 38 18.42 19.00 -6.67
N PHE A 39 19.31 18.23 -6.04
CA PHE A 39 19.15 17.89 -4.64
C PHE A 39 19.01 19.15 -3.76
N PRO A 40 18.05 19.19 -2.83
CA PRO A 40 17.82 20.37 -2.00
C PRO A 40 19.03 20.68 -1.11
N SER A 41 19.15 21.95 -0.69
CA SER A 41 20.21 22.33 0.25
C SER A 41 20.02 21.60 1.57
N LYS A 42 21.13 21.17 2.18
CA LYS A 42 21.14 20.40 3.43
C LYS A 42 20.29 21.04 4.54
N ASP A 43 20.31 22.37 4.64
CA ASP A 43 19.57 23.13 5.66
C ASP A 43 18.05 23.10 5.49
N SER A 44 17.55 22.73 4.30
CA SER A 44 16.11 22.63 4.00
C SER A 44 15.55 21.21 4.14
N ILE A 45 16.42 20.21 4.25
CA ILE A 45 16.05 18.79 4.30
C ILE A 45 15.33 18.50 5.61
N SER A 46 14.13 17.94 5.50
CA SER A 46 13.33 17.49 6.63
C SER A 46 13.51 15.99 6.91
N SER A 47 13.71 15.18 5.86
CA SER A 47 14.04 13.76 6.01
C SER A 47 14.76 13.22 4.78
N ILE A 48 15.57 12.17 4.96
CA ILE A 48 16.09 11.34 3.87
C ILE A 48 15.92 9.90 4.31
N ASN A 49 15.13 9.11 3.57
CA ASN A 49 14.84 7.74 3.97
C ASN A 49 15.03 6.76 2.81
N ALA A 50 15.78 5.68 3.07
CA ALA A 50 15.85 4.52 2.20
C ALA A 50 14.64 3.62 2.39
N TYR A 51 14.08 3.11 1.30
CA TYR A 51 12.95 2.18 1.35
C TYR A 51 13.47 0.77 1.60
N LEU A 52 13.36 0.30 2.85
CA LEU A 52 13.75 -1.04 3.26
C LEU A 52 12.84 -2.13 2.68
N GLY A 53 13.37 -3.35 2.64
CA GLY A 53 12.67 -4.57 2.21
C GLY A 53 12.04 -5.36 3.35
N ALA A 54 11.63 -6.58 3.03
CA ALA A 54 10.86 -7.48 3.87
C ALA A 54 11.70 -8.28 4.89
N PHE A 55 12.97 -8.57 4.59
CA PHE A 55 13.78 -9.45 5.46
C PHE A 55 14.01 -8.92 6.89
N PRO A 56 14.20 -7.61 7.13
CA PRO A 56 14.24 -7.07 8.49
C PRO A 56 12.94 -7.30 9.27
N ILE A 57 11.78 -7.21 8.60
CA ILE A 57 10.46 -7.49 9.19
C ILE A 57 10.36 -8.97 9.56
N ALA A 58 10.75 -9.87 8.65
CA ALA A 58 10.78 -11.29 8.92
C ALA A 58 11.71 -11.64 10.10
N ALA A 59 12.90 -11.06 10.16
CA ALA A 59 13.85 -11.28 11.25
C ALA A 59 13.30 -10.83 12.62
N ALA A 60 12.55 -9.72 12.66
CA ALA A 60 11.88 -9.26 13.88
C ALA A 60 10.79 -10.25 14.33
N LEU A 61 9.99 -10.76 13.40
CA LEU A 61 8.98 -11.78 13.67
C LEU A 61 9.61 -13.11 14.10
N ASP A 62 10.71 -13.53 13.47
CA ASP A 62 11.48 -14.72 13.84
C ASP A 62 12.05 -14.63 15.27
N ALA A 63 12.40 -13.42 15.73
CA ALA A 63 12.80 -13.15 17.11
C ALA A 63 11.62 -13.18 18.11
N GLY A 64 10.40 -13.44 17.62
CA GLY A 64 9.17 -13.53 18.39
C GLY A 64 8.53 -12.19 18.72
N ALA A 65 8.74 -11.16 17.89
CA ALA A 65 8.02 -9.89 18.03
C ALA A 65 6.52 -10.09 17.76
N ASP A 66 5.68 -9.55 18.62
CA ASP A 66 4.22 -9.48 18.42
C ASP A 66 3.84 -8.23 17.62
N ILE A 67 4.63 -7.17 17.75
CA ILE A 67 4.46 -5.90 17.02
C ILE A 67 5.81 -5.52 16.42
N VAL A 68 5.81 -5.25 15.12
CA VAL A 68 6.97 -4.71 14.40
C VAL A 68 6.65 -3.27 14.01
N ILE A 69 7.53 -2.35 14.41
CA ILE A 69 7.53 -0.96 13.96
C ILE A 69 8.74 -0.82 13.05
N THR A 70 8.53 -0.36 11.82
CA THR A 70 9.62 -0.12 10.87
C THR A 70 9.67 1.36 10.52
N GLY A 71 10.88 1.86 10.23
CA GLY A 71 11.06 3.07 9.45
C GLY A 71 10.52 2.90 8.03
N ARG A 72 10.99 3.72 7.08
CA ARG A 72 10.53 3.65 5.69
C ARG A 72 10.84 2.28 5.07
N CYS A 73 9.79 1.59 4.65
CA CYS A 73 9.90 0.39 3.81
C CYS A 73 9.04 0.57 2.55
N VAL A 74 9.22 -0.29 1.55
CA VAL A 74 8.20 -0.41 0.50
C VAL A 74 6.92 -0.99 1.09
N ASP A 75 5.77 -0.52 0.62
CA ASP A 75 4.45 -0.89 1.19
C ASP A 75 4.21 -2.41 1.15
N SER A 76 4.61 -3.05 0.04
CA SER A 76 4.56 -4.52 -0.13
C SER A 76 5.45 -5.31 0.84
N ALA A 77 6.46 -4.69 1.46
CA ALA A 77 7.39 -5.37 2.38
C ALA A 77 6.69 -5.85 3.65
N VAL A 78 5.62 -5.17 4.10
CA VAL A 78 4.89 -5.56 5.30
C VAL A 78 4.23 -6.93 5.11
N THR A 79 3.60 -7.14 3.95
CA THR A 79 3.01 -8.42 3.58
C THR A 79 4.06 -9.46 3.25
N LEU A 80 5.08 -9.10 2.45
CA LEU A 80 6.16 -10.03 2.10
C LEU A 80 6.93 -10.49 3.34
N GLY A 81 7.20 -9.62 4.31
CA GLY A 81 7.90 -9.95 5.55
C GLY A 81 7.15 -10.97 6.38
N ALA A 82 5.82 -10.82 6.48
CA ALA A 82 4.96 -11.82 7.11
C ALA A 82 4.99 -13.17 6.37
N CYS A 83 5.05 -13.16 5.03
CA CYS A 83 5.15 -14.39 4.23
C CYS A 83 6.51 -15.07 4.40
N VAL A 84 7.61 -14.31 4.38
CA VAL A 84 8.97 -14.82 4.60
C VAL A 84 9.09 -15.48 5.96
N HIS A 85 8.58 -14.84 7.02
CA HIS A 85 8.50 -15.42 8.36
C HIS A 85 7.66 -16.70 8.38
N SER A 86 6.43 -16.64 7.86
CA SER A 86 5.45 -17.75 7.98
C SER A 86 5.84 -18.98 7.16
N PHE A 87 6.47 -18.79 6.00
CA PHE A 87 6.79 -19.86 5.06
C PHE A 87 8.29 -20.19 4.98
N GLY A 88 9.13 -19.43 5.69
CA GLY A 88 10.57 -19.64 5.73
C GLY A 88 11.30 -19.37 4.42
N TRP A 89 10.70 -18.61 3.50
CA TRP A 89 11.26 -18.29 2.19
C TRP A 89 12.65 -17.63 2.31
N LYS A 90 13.53 -17.93 1.36
CA LYS A 90 14.90 -17.41 1.31
C LYS A 90 15.02 -16.31 0.26
N ASN A 91 16.09 -15.53 0.34
CA ASN A 91 16.43 -14.52 -0.67
C ASN A 91 16.58 -15.09 -2.10
N SER A 92 16.88 -16.38 -2.21
CA SER A 92 16.95 -17.10 -3.48
C SER A 92 15.59 -17.55 -4.04
N ASP A 93 14.52 -17.49 -3.25
CA ASP A 93 13.17 -17.94 -3.66
C ASP A 93 12.44 -16.85 -4.46
N LEU A 94 13.08 -16.33 -5.51
CA LEU A 94 12.69 -15.09 -6.19
C LEU A 94 11.23 -15.07 -6.66
N ASP A 95 10.70 -16.17 -7.22
CA ASP A 95 9.30 -16.24 -7.66
C ASP A 95 8.31 -16.14 -6.49
N ARG A 96 8.66 -16.72 -5.33
CA ARG A 96 7.83 -16.61 -4.12
C ARG A 96 7.91 -15.21 -3.53
N LEU A 97 9.11 -14.61 -3.52
CA LEU A 97 9.26 -13.21 -3.12
C LEU A 97 8.42 -12.29 -4.02
N ALA A 98 8.44 -12.51 -5.34
CA ALA A 98 7.62 -11.75 -6.28
C ALA A 98 6.12 -11.95 -6.05
N ALA A 99 5.69 -13.17 -5.73
CA ALA A 99 4.30 -13.46 -5.41
C ALA A 99 3.83 -12.80 -4.10
N GLY A 100 4.66 -12.84 -3.05
CA GLY A 100 4.39 -12.14 -1.79
C GLY A 100 4.37 -10.62 -1.97
N SER A 101 5.29 -10.08 -2.76
CA SER A 101 5.29 -8.65 -3.14
C SER A 101 4.05 -8.25 -3.91
N LEU A 102 3.60 -9.07 -4.87
CA LEU A 102 2.36 -8.82 -5.62
C LEU A 102 1.15 -8.83 -4.69
N ALA A 103 1.05 -9.80 -3.78
CA ALA A 103 -0.02 -9.80 -2.80
C ALA A 103 0.02 -8.56 -1.91
N GLY A 104 1.22 -8.15 -1.47
CA GLY A 104 1.41 -6.90 -0.72
C GLY A 104 0.92 -5.67 -1.49
N HIS A 105 1.31 -5.56 -2.76
CA HIS A 105 0.86 -4.48 -3.65
C HIS A 105 -0.66 -4.47 -3.89
N ILE A 106 -1.31 -5.64 -3.89
CA ILE A 106 -2.76 -5.73 -3.99
C ILE A 106 -3.48 -5.31 -2.70
N LEU A 107 -2.82 -5.46 -1.54
CA LEU A 107 -3.37 -5.12 -0.23
C LEU A 107 -3.17 -3.64 0.16
N GLU A 108 -2.22 -2.95 -0.46
CA GLU A 108 -1.89 -1.56 -0.15
C GLU A 108 -2.91 -0.56 -0.76
N CYS A 109 -2.69 0.74 -0.54
CA CYS A 109 -3.54 1.85 -1.04
C CYS A 109 -5.04 1.79 -0.63
N GLY A 110 -5.40 0.95 0.34
CA GLY A 110 -6.73 0.90 0.95
C GLY A 110 -7.68 -0.10 0.26
N PRO A 111 -8.96 0.25 0.03
CA PRO A 111 -9.95 -0.68 -0.50
C PRO A 111 -9.94 -0.79 -2.04
N GLN A 112 -8.83 -0.49 -2.72
CA GLN A 112 -8.83 -0.37 -4.19
C GLN A 112 -9.14 -1.72 -4.88
N SER A 113 -8.47 -2.79 -4.47
CA SER A 113 -8.72 -4.16 -4.97
C SER A 113 -10.08 -4.75 -4.57
N THR A 114 -10.80 -4.08 -3.67
CA THR A 114 -12.18 -4.39 -3.25
C THR A 114 -13.20 -3.38 -3.79
N GLY A 115 -12.83 -2.59 -4.80
CA GLY A 115 -13.77 -1.74 -5.54
C GLY A 115 -13.78 -0.27 -5.14
N GLY A 116 -12.84 0.18 -4.30
CA GLY A 116 -12.76 1.55 -3.78
C GLY A 116 -12.25 2.59 -4.78
N ASN A 117 -11.45 2.18 -5.78
CA ASN A 117 -10.99 3.03 -6.88
C ASN A 117 -11.25 2.38 -8.25
N PHE A 118 -12.40 1.72 -8.38
CA PHE A 118 -12.71 0.93 -9.56
C PHE A 118 -13.22 1.78 -10.73
N THR A 119 -12.85 1.45 -11.97
CA THR A 119 -13.38 2.10 -13.18
C THR A 119 -14.89 1.86 -13.32
N ASP A 120 -15.33 0.61 -13.22
CA ASP A 120 -16.75 0.24 -13.27
C ASP A 120 -17.42 0.37 -11.89
N TRP A 121 -17.24 1.53 -11.27
CA TRP A 121 -17.64 1.84 -9.90
C TRP A 121 -19.10 1.49 -9.59
N ARG A 122 -20.01 1.51 -10.56
CA ARG A 122 -21.43 1.13 -10.36
C ARG A 122 -21.62 -0.34 -9.95
N ASN A 123 -20.66 -1.19 -10.25
CA ASN A 123 -20.67 -2.60 -9.82
C ASN A 123 -20.18 -2.77 -8.37
N SER A 124 -19.50 -1.76 -7.81
CA SER A 124 -19.06 -1.74 -6.42
C SER A 124 -20.21 -1.20 -5.54
N VAL A 125 -20.75 -2.05 -4.68
CA VAL A 125 -21.93 -1.69 -3.86
C VAL A 125 -21.52 -1.14 -2.50
N ASN A 126 -22.35 -0.28 -1.92
CA ASN A 126 -22.16 0.26 -0.55
C ASN A 126 -20.77 0.90 -0.31
N PHE A 127 -20.46 1.95 -1.08
CA PHE A 127 -19.17 2.65 -1.05
C PHE A 127 -18.72 3.15 0.33
N ALA A 128 -19.66 3.51 1.20
CA ALA A 128 -19.35 4.02 2.54
C ALA A 128 -18.84 2.92 3.50
N GLU A 129 -18.97 1.65 3.13
CA GLU A 129 -18.63 0.50 3.98
C GLU A 129 -17.81 -0.54 3.22
N ILE A 130 -17.02 -0.12 2.21
CA ILE A 130 -16.13 -1.03 1.49
C ILE A 130 -15.15 -1.67 2.47
N GLY A 131 -15.05 -2.99 2.43
CA GLY A 131 -14.10 -3.75 3.23
C GLY A 131 -12.70 -3.65 2.65
N TYR A 132 -11.68 -3.58 3.52
CA TYR A 132 -10.30 -3.68 3.08
C TYR A 132 -10.01 -5.08 2.52
N PRO A 133 -9.09 -5.20 1.56
CA PRO A 133 -8.74 -6.50 1.01
C PRO A 133 -8.08 -7.40 2.05
N VAL A 134 -8.26 -8.70 1.85
CA VAL A 134 -7.61 -9.78 2.60
C VAL A 134 -6.97 -10.71 1.57
N ALA A 135 -5.73 -11.12 1.80
CA ALA A 135 -5.06 -12.12 1.00
C ALA A 135 -4.85 -13.39 1.84
N GLU A 136 -5.33 -14.51 1.31
CA GLU A 136 -5.01 -15.85 1.81
C GLU A 136 -3.86 -16.39 0.95
N LEU A 137 -2.65 -16.50 1.49
CA LEU A 137 -1.47 -17.00 0.78
C LEU A 137 -1.09 -18.41 1.24
N ASP A 138 -0.54 -19.20 0.31
CA ASP A 138 0.09 -20.49 0.59
C ASP A 138 1.64 -20.43 0.46
N PRO A 139 2.36 -21.48 0.94
CA PRO A 139 3.82 -21.53 0.85
C PRO A 139 4.39 -21.53 -0.58
N GLU A 140 3.57 -21.82 -1.58
CA GLU A 140 3.92 -21.81 -3.01
C GLU A 140 3.77 -20.41 -3.63
N GLY A 141 3.19 -19.44 -2.91
CA GLY A 141 2.97 -18.08 -3.38
C GLY A 141 1.67 -17.92 -4.17
N ILE A 142 0.73 -18.84 -4.04
CA ILE A 142 -0.62 -18.66 -4.57
C ILE A 142 -1.39 -17.79 -3.57
N ALA A 143 -1.96 -16.68 -4.06
CA ALA A 143 -2.79 -15.80 -3.25
C ALA A 143 -4.26 -15.88 -3.68
N VAL A 144 -5.19 -15.85 -2.71
CA VAL A 144 -6.60 -15.58 -2.97
C VAL A 144 -6.97 -14.25 -2.31
N ILE A 145 -7.38 -13.30 -3.14
CA ILE A 145 -7.83 -11.98 -2.71
C ILE A 145 -9.33 -12.04 -2.43
N THR A 146 -9.72 -11.52 -1.28
CA THR A 146 -11.11 -11.45 -0.81
C THR A 146 -11.31 -10.24 0.10
N LYS A 147 -12.48 -10.12 0.74
CA LYS A 147 -12.78 -9.07 1.72
C LYS A 147 -13.60 -9.62 2.89
N PRO A 148 -13.64 -8.94 4.05
CA PRO A 148 -14.47 -9.34 5.18
C PRO A 148 -15.94 -9.52 4.77
N ARG A 149 -16.60 -10.55 5.32
CA ARG A 149 -18.01 -10.82 5.01
C ARG A 149 -18.90 -9.69 5.51
N GLY A 150 -19.92 -9.35 4.72
CA GLY A 150 -20.92 -8.34 5.08
C GLY A 150 -20.48 -6.90 4.84
N THR A 151 -19.25 -6.65 4.36
CA THR A 151 -18.84 -5.30 3.94
C THR A 151 -19.26 -5.01 2.50
N GLY A 152 -19.33 -3.73 2.15
CA GLY A 152 -19.48 -3.27 0.78
C GLY A 152 -18.25 -3.59 -0.09
N GLY A 153 -18.30 -3.12 -1.33
CA GLY A 153 -17.30 -3.32 -2.35
C GLY A 153 -17.61 -4.47 -3.29
N LEU A 154 -16.63 -4.79 -4.13
CA LEU A 154 -16.63 -5.91 -5.04
C LEU A 154 -15.20 -6.44 -5.15
N VAL A 155 -15.04 -7.77 -5.06
CA VAL A 155 -13.78 -8.43 -5.42
C VAL A 155 -13.99 -9.22 -6.69
N SER A 156 -13.36 -8.77 -7.77
CA SER A 156 -13.40 -9.41 -9.09
C SER A 156 -12.02 -9.35 -9.74
N THR A 157 -11.82 -10.11 -10.82
CA THR A 157 -10.57 -10.03 -11.60
C THR A 157 -10.30 -8.61 -12.11
N ALA A 158 -11.35 -7.81 -12.35
CA ALA A 158 -11.21 -6.42 -12.76
C ALA A 158 -10.71 -5.51 -11.63
N THR A 159 -11.28 -5.62 -10.42
CA THR A 159 -10.83 -4.78 -9.28
C THR A 159 -9.40 -5.14 -8.85
N VAL A 160 -9.07 -6.42 -8.84
CA VAL A 160 -7.71 -6.89 -8.52
C VAL A 160 -6.73 -6.53 -9.64
N GLY A 161 -7.15 -6.61 -10.91
CA GLY A 161 -6.32 -6.26 -12.06
C GLY A 161 -6.00 -4.77 -12.16
N GLU A 162 -6.96 -3.90 -11.87
CA GLU A 162 -6.70 -2.45 -11.77
C GLU A 162 -5.70 -2.14 -10.66
N GLN A 163 -5.86 -2.77 -9.48
CA GLN A 163 -4.89 -2.58 -8.40
C GLN A 163 -3.51 -3.10 -8.74
N MET A 164 -3.41 -4.28 -9.38
CA MET A 164 -2.13 -4.88 -9.76
C MET A 164 -1.29 -3.99 -10.69
N LEU A 165 -1.93 -3.10 -11.46
CA LEU A 165 -1.27 -2.20 -12.40
C LEU A 165 -1.14 -0.76 -11.86
N TYR A 166 -1.67 -0.49 -10.68
CA TYR A 166 -1.69 0.84 -10.09
C TYR A 166 -0.27 1.29 -9.73
N GLU A 167 0.12 2.50 -10.13
CA GLU A 167 1.46 3.08 -9.84
C GLU A 167 2.66 2.24 -10.31
N ILE A 168 2.44 1.30 -11.24
CA ILE A 168 3.51 0.51 -11.86
C ILE A 168 3.82 1.03 -13.26
N GLY A 169 5.02 1.58 -13.44
CA GLY A 169 5.50 2.04 -14.74
C GLY A 169 5.78 0.89 -15.73
N ASN A 170 6.58 -0.09 -15.31
CA ASN A 170 6.88 -1.28 -16.12
C ASN A 170 6.50 -2.56 -15.36
N PRO A 171 5.38 -3.24 -15.73
CA PRO A 171 4.93 -4.43 -15.03
C PRO A 171 5.86 -5.65 -15.19
N GLN A 172 6.79 -5.64 -16.15
CA GLN A 172 7.83 -6.68 -16.30
C GLN A 172 9.09 -6.40 -15.45
N SER A 173 9.15 -5.22 -14.84
CA SER A 173 10.34 -4.77 -14.12
C SER A 173 9.97 -3.84 -12.96
N TYR A 174 9.05 -4.29 -12.11
CA TYR A 174 8.71 -3.57 -10.89
C TYR A 174 9.80 -3.81 -9.84
N ILE A 175 10.64 -2.79 -9.62
CA ILE A 175 11.87 -2.90 -8.82
C ILE A 175 11.52 -2.70 -7.34
N LEU A 176 11.75 -3.73 -6.52
CA LEU A 176 11.65 -3.68 -5.07
C LEU A 176 12.99 -4.04 -4.42
N PRO A 177 13.21 -3.70 -3.14
CA PRO A 177 14.43 -4.02 -2.41
C PRO A 177 14.81 -5.50 -2.42
N ASP A 178 13.82 -6.39 -2.27
CA ASP A 178 14.06 -7.83 -2.12
C ASP A 178 14.04 -8.59 -3.46
N VAL A 179 13.36 -8.06 -4.48
CA VAL A 179 13.12 -8.75 -5.75
C VAL A 179 12.70 -7.75 -6.85
N ILE A 180 13.09 -8.01 -8.10
CA ILE A 180 12.47 -7.33 -9.25
C ILE A 180 11.33 -8.22 -9.75
N CYS A 181 10.11 -7.70 -9.70
CA CYS A 181 8.91 -8.43 -10.07
C CYS A 181 8.59 -8.29 -11.57
N ASP A 182 8.18 -9.40 -12.17
CA ASP A 182 7.56 -9.49 -13.49
C ASP A 182 6.13 -10.04 -13.34
N PHE A 183 5.16 -9.22 -13.68
CA PHE A 183 3.73 -9.52 -13.62
C PHE A 183 3.12 -9.87 -14.99
N SER A 184 3.92 -9.95 -16.06
CA SER A 184 3.40 -10.24 -17.42
C SER A 184 2.78 -11.62 -17.58
N GLN A 185 3.12 -12.55 -16.69
CA GLN A 185 2.58 -13.91 -16.66
C GLN A 185 1.55 -14.13 -15.54
N VAL A 186 1.13 -13.05 -14.85
CA VAL A 186 0.13 -13.16 -13.79
C VAL A 186 -1.22 -13.50 -14.37
N SER A 187 -1.87 -14.51 -13.79
CA SER A 187 -3.24 -14.90 -14.08
C SER A 187 -4.15 -14.58 -12.91
N LEU A 188 -5.23 -13.85 -13.19
CA LEU A 188 -6.31 -13.56 -12.25
C LEU A 188 -7.49 -14.47 -12.58
N ILE A 189 -7.83 -15.35 -11.64
CA ILE A 189 -8.86 -16.39 -11.84
C ILE A 189 -9.95 -16.18 -10.81
N GLN A 190 -11.18 -15.94 -11.27
CA GLN A 190 -12.34 -15.91 -10.37
C GLN A 190 -12.55 -17.32 -9.80
N SER A 191 -12.29 -17.51 -8.51
CA SER A 191 -12.33 -18.81 -7.83
C SER A 191 -13.54 -18.98 -6.91
N GLY A 192 -14.44 -17.99 -6.90
CA GLY A 192 -15.69 -17.98 -6.15
C GLY A 192 -16.30 -16.58 -6.11
N VAL A 193 -17.40 -16.44 -5.37
CA VAL A 193 -18.00 -15.12 -5.10
C VAL A 193 -17.01 -14.31 -4.26
N GLU A 194 -16.64 -13.13 -4.73
CA GLU A 194 -15.69 -12.22 -4.06
C GLU A 194 -14.33 -12.86 -3.73
N ARG A 195 -13.88 -13.77 -4.59
CA ARG A 195 -12.61 -14.49 -4.46
C ARG A 195 -11.89 -14.57 -5.78
N VAL A 196 -10.69 -13.99 -5.82
CA VAL A 196 -9.82 -13.97 -7.01
C VAL A 196 -8.51 -14.63 -6.65
N LYS A 197 -8.21 -15.74 -7.32
CA LYS A 197 -6.92 -16.41 -7.24
C LYS A 197 -5.92 -15.67 -8.13
N VAL A 198 -4.74 -15.39 -7.58
CA VAL A 198 -3.63 -14.68 -8.23
C VAL A 198 -2.42 -15.61 -8.23
N ILE A 199 -1.88 -15.88 -9.42
CA ILE A 199 -0.72 -16.77 -9.63
C ILE A 199 0.16 -16.24 -10.76
N GLY A 200 1.40 -16.69 -10.82
CA GLY A 200 2.27 -16.49 -12.00
C GLY A 200 3.18 -15.27 -11.96
N ALA A 201 3.31 -14.59 -10.81
CA ALA A 201 4.35 -13.59 -10.60
C ALA A 201 5.74 -14.25 -10.70
N ARG A 202 6.68 -13.58 -11.35
CA ARG A 202 8.07 -14.05 -11.48
C ARG A 202 9.03 -13.06 -10.87
N GLY A 203 10.10 -13.59 -10.28
CA GLY A 203 11.13 -12.79 -9.63
C GLY A 203 12.45 -12.83 -10.37
N ARG A 204 13.13 -11.69 -10.40
CA ARG A 204 14.53 -11.56 -10.79
C ARG A 204 15.32 -10.98 -9.62
N SER A 205 16.63 -11.22 -9.61
CA SER A 205 17.51 -10.70 -8.56
C SER A 205 17.32 -9.18 -8.38
N PRO A 206 17.28 -8.68 -7.14
CA PRO A 206 17.21 -7.25 -6.88
C PRO A 206 18.46 -6.54 -7.41
N THR A 207 18.37 -5.22 -7.57
CA THR A 207 19.48 -4.39 -8.05
C THR A 207 20.64 -4.29 -7.06
N GLY A 208 20.40 -4.59 -5.79
CA GLY A 208 21.34 -4.31 -4.69
C GLY A 208 21.36 -2.84 -4.27
N SER A 209 20.50 -2.00 -4.85
CA SER A 209 20.31 -0.60 -4.48
C SER A 209 18.92 -0.38 -3.87
N LEU A 210 18.78 0.63 -3.02
CA LEU A 210 17.50 1.03 -2.44
C LEU A 210 17.08 2.37 -3.02
N LYS A 211 15.77 2.55 -3.20
CA LYS A 211 15.18 3.87 -3.48
C LYS A 211 15.36 4.74 -2.23
N VAL A 212 15.89 5.94 -2.41
CA VAL A 212 15.99 6.96 -1.38
C VAL A 212 15.03 8.10 -1.73
N LEU A 213 14.27 8.57 -0.73
CA LEU A 213 13.43 9.75 -0.87
C LEU A 213 13.91 10.81 0.13
N ALA A 214 14.27 11.98 -0.40
CA ALA A 214 14.50 13.17 0.40
C ALA A 214 13.25 14.04 0.39
N THR A 215 12.85 14.54 1.55
CA THR A 215 11.80 15.56 1.67
C THR A 215 12.42 16.83 2.23
N TYR A 216 11.99 17.98 1.72
CA TYR A 216 12.45 19.29 2.16
C TYR A 216 11.26 20.22 2.33
N ALA A 217 11.39 21.19 3.23
CA ALA A 217 10.33 22.15 3.49
C ALA A 217 10.27 23.19 2.37
N ASP A 218 9.11 23.27 1.69
CA ASP A 218 8.83 24.28 0.66
C ASP A 218 7.49 24.99 0.95
N GLY A 219 7.47 25.70 2.08
CA GLY A 219 6.27 26.41 2.57
C GLY A 219 5.18 25.51 3.13
N PHE A 220 3.97 26.07 3.27
CA PHE A 220 2.82 25.37 3.82
C PHE A 220 1.66 25.41 2.82
N ARG A 221 1.11 24.24 2.49
CA ARG A 221 -0.12 24.12 1.73
C ARG A 221 -0.94 22.95 2.28
N ALA A 222 -2.19 23.21 2.64
CA ALA A 222 -3.15 22.17 2.99
C ALA A 222 -4.33 22.24 2.02
N GLY A 223 -4.63 21.13 1.36
CA GLY A 223 -5.77 20.99 0.47
C GLY A 223 -5.88 19.55 -0.01
N GLN A 224 -7.10 19.07 -0.20
CA GLN A 224 -7.38 17.77 -0.81
C GLN A 224 -8.14 18.03 -2.10
N LEU A 225 -7.56 17.61 -3.23
CA LEU A 225 -8.20 17.60 -4.54
C LEU A 225 -8.35 16.15 -4.97
N PHE A 226 -9.57 15.74 -5.30
CA PHE A 226 -9.85 14.42 -5.85
C PHE A 226 -10.24 14.58 -7.31
N THR A 227 -9.45 13.99 -8.21
CA THR A 227 -9.71 14.03 -9.65
C THR A 227 -10.48 12.77 -10.06
N PHE A 228 -11.57 12.95 -10.80
CA PHE A 228 -12.36 11.87 -11.37
C PHE A 228 -12.28 11.95 -12.88
N ASN A 229 -11.85 10.86 -13.52
CA ASN A 229 -11.72 10.77 -14.97
C ASN A 229 -12.75 9.78 -15.53
N GLY A 230 -13.20 10.03 -16.77
CA GLY A 230 -14.13 9.16 -17.51
C GLY A 230 -15.50 9.78 -17.75
N LYS A 231 -16.32 9.09 -18.57
CA LYS A 231 -17.61 9.60 -19.07
C LYS A 231 -18.63 9.97 -17.97
N ASP A 232 -18.51 9.35 -16.80
CA ASP A 232 -19.40 9.52 -15.66
C ASP A 232 -18.70 10.19 -14.47
N ALA A 233 -17.63 10.96 -14.71
CA ALA A 233 -16.79 11.54 -13.66
C ALA A 233 -17.58 12.36 -12.63
N ARG A 234 -18.53 13.20 -13.09
CA ARG A 234 -19.38 14.00 -12.19
C ARG A 234 -20.24 13.12 -11.27
N GLU A 235 -20.80 12.05 -11.80
CA GLU A 235 -21.62 11.12 -11.02
C GLU A 235 -20.75 10.32 -10.03
N LYS A 236 -19.57 9.84 -10.49
CA LYS A 236 -18.59 9.17 -9.61
C LYS A 236 -18.15 10.07 -8.47
N ALA A 237 -17.90 11.36 -8.73
CA ALA A 237 -17.56 12.35 -7.72
C ALA A 237 -18.70 12.55 -6.71
N ALA A 238 -19.95 12.61 -7.17
CA ALA A 238 -21.12 12.74 -6.29
C ALA A 238 -21.29 11.52 -5.37
N VAL A 239 -21.12 10.31 -5.92
CA VAL A 239 -21.17 9.06 -5.15
C VAL A 239 -20.04 9.00 -4.12
N PHE A 240 -18.83 9.38 -4.51
CA PHE A 240 -17.70 9.46 -3.59
C PHE A 240 -17.96 10.47 -2.46
N ALA A 241 -18.43 11.68 -2.78
CA ALA A 241 -18.70 12.71 -1.78
C ALA A 241 -19.75 12.27 -0.76
N ASP A 242 -20.85 11.65 -1.21
CA ASP A 242 -21.87 11.07 -0.32
C ASP A 242 -21.28 9.96 0.56
N ALA A 243 -20.46 9.07 -0.01
CA ALA A 243 -19.80 8.01 0.73
C ALA A 243 -18.85 8.54 1.81
N VAL A 244 -18.06 9.57 1.51
CA VAL A 244 -17.16 10.24 2.46
C VAL A 244 -17.96 10.82 3.62
N LEU A 245 -19.04 11.56 3.35
CA LEU A 245 -19.89 12.14 4.40
C LEU A 245 -20.59 11.08 5.26
N LYS A 246 -21.03 9.97 4.65
CA LYS A 246 -21.61 8.84 5.39
C LYS A 246 -20.57 8.18 6.30
N ARG A 247 -19.38 7.87 5.76
CA ARG A 247 -18.29 7.24 6.50
C ARG A 247 -17.82 8.13 7.65
N SER A 248 -17.64 9.42 7.41
CA SER A 248 -17.15 10.35 8.43
C SER A 248 -18.15 10.54 9.57
N ARG A 249 -19.46 10.57 9.29
CA ARG A 249 -20.50 10.57 10.34
C ARG A 249 -20.46 9.32 11.21
N THR A 250 -20.17 8.15 10.63
CA THR A 250 -19.98 6.90 11.39
C THR A 250 -18.75 7.00 12.30
N VAL A 251 -17.63 7.53 11.81
CA VAL A 251 -16.42 7.76 12.61
C VAL A 251 -16.69 8.75 13.76
N LEU A 252 -17.37 9.87 13.50
CA LEU A 252 -17.75 10.84 14.54
C LEU A 252 -18.59 10.17 15.64
N LYS A 253 -19.53 9.30 15.27
CA LYS A 253 -20.32 8.53 16.23
C LYS A 253 -19.45 7.62 17.09
N TRP A 254 -18.47 6.93 16.51
CA TRP A 254 -17.54 6.07 17.25
C TRP A 254 -16.65 6.86 18.21
N MET A 255 -16.19 8.04 17.78
CA MET A 255 -15.42 8.96 18.60
C MET A 255 -16.25 9.69 19.66
N LYS A 256 -17.58 9.48 19.70
CA LYS A 256 -18.54 10.26 20.52
C LYS A 256 -18.43 11.77 20.29
N ALA A 257 -18.05 12.18 19.08
CA ALA A 257 -17.95 13.57 18.68
C ALA A 257 -19.31 14.12 18.16
N PRO A 258 -19.54 15.44 18.22
CA PRO A 258 -20.71 16.06 17.60
C PRO A 258 -20.81 15.75 16.10
N LYS A 259 -22.03 15.76 15.57
CA LYS A 259 -22.27 15.68 14.12
C LYS A 259 -21.85 16.98 13.44
N TYR A 260 -21.69 16.93 12.12
CA TYR A 260 -21.61 18.14 11.31
C TYR A 260 -22.82 19.04 11.53
N THR A 261 -22.59 20.32 11.78
CA THR A 261 -23.62 21.36 11.79
C THR A 261 -24.05 21.72 10.37
N GLU A 262 -23.13 21.58 9.40
CA GLU A 262 -23.35 21.86 7.99
C GLU A 262 -22.41 20.99 7.13
N THR A 263 -22.84 20.64 5.92
CA THR A 263 -22.01 19.97 4.90
C THR A 263 -22.29 20.60 3.55
N SER A 264 -21.25 21.02 2.82
CA SER A 264 -21.34 21.47 1.42
C SER A 264 -20.57 20.53 0.51
N VAL A 265 -21.12 20.23 -0.67
CA VAL A 265 -20.48 19.43 -1.72
C VAL A 265 -20.58 20.20 -3.03
N GLU A 266 -19.43 20.61 -3.56
CA GLU A 266 -19.32 21.33 -4.83
C GLU A 266 -18.51 20.48 -5.81
N ILE A 267 -19.09 20.18 -6.98
CA ILE A 267 -18.45 19.36 -8.01
C ILE A 267 -18.22 20.24 -9.24
N PHE A 268 -16.96 20.49 -9.56
CA PHE A 268 -16.55 21.30 -10.70
C PHE A 268 -16.14 20.41 -11.89
N GLY A 269 -16.56 20.79 -13.09
CA GLY A 269 -16.28 20.01 -14.30
C GLY A 269 -17.11 18.73 -14.42
N GLY A 270 -16.78 17.90 -15.42
CA GLY A 270 -17.50 16.67 -15.78
C GLY A 270 -18.61 16.89 -16.80
#